data_AF-A0A834BRG2-F1
#
_entry.id   AF-A0A834BRG2-F1
#
_cell.length_a   1.000
_cell.length_b   1.000
_cell.length_c   1.000
_cell.angle_alpha   90.00
_cell.angle_beta   90.00
_cell.angle_gamma   90.00
#
_symmetry.space_group_name_H-M   'P 1'
#
loop_
_entity.id
_entity.type
_entity.pdbx_description
1 polymer ?
#
loop_
_entity_poly.entity_id
_entity_poly.type
_entity_poly.pdbx_seq_one_letter_code
_entity_poly.pdbx_strand_id
1 'polypeptide(L)'
;MGSISLFIFFITLLVLARQNEYYCRLDFLWKNKFKKECEEIETMENLNRVLLENVLPAHVAEHFLARNWKNEDLYHQSYDLVCVMFASIPDFKEFYTESDVNKEGLECLRLLNEIIADFDELLSKPKFSGVEKIKTIGSTYMAATGLNASSGPEHTCQERDRQYMHIGTMVEFAFALVGKLDVINKHSFNDFKLRVGINHGPVIAGVIGAQKPQYDIWGNTVNVASRMESTGVLGKIQVTEETSFILLTLGYMCSCRGFINVKGKGELKTFFVHTEMTRSLSQGNVMP
;
A
#
# COMPACT_ATOMS: atom_id res chain seq x y z
N MET A 1 40.24 -6.75 77.77
CA MET A 1 38.89 -6.94 77.16
C MET A 1 38.51 -5.82 76.18
N GLY A 2 38.62 -4.54 76.52
CA GLY A 2 38.21 -3.43 75.62
C GLY A 2 38.97 -3.33 74.28
N SER A 3 40.29 -3.52 74.26
CA SER A 3 41.09 -3.45 73.03
C SER A 3 40.74 -4.55 72.01
N ILE A 4 40.43 -5.76 72.48
CA ILE A 4 40.01 -6.88 71.61
C ILE A 4 38.64 -6.58 70.98
N SER A 5 37.70 -6.02 71.75
CA SER A 5 36.38 -5.62 71.25
C SER A 5 36.46 -4.51 70.20
N LEU A 6 37.36 -3.53 70.37
CA LEU A 6 37.57 -2.46 69.39
C LEU A 6 38.18 -2.98 68.10
N PHE A 7 39.11 -3.94 68.19
CA PHE A 7 39.69 -4.58 67.01
C PHE A 7 38.66 -5.37 66.21
N ILE A 8 37.82 -6.16 66.89
CA ILE A 8 36.71 -6.89 66.24
C ILE A 8 35.75 -5.91 65.56
N PHE A 9 35.36 -4.83 66.25
CA PHE A 9 34.48 -3.79 65.68
C PHE A 9 35.08 -3.15 64.42
N PHE A 10 36.37 -2.80 64.45
CA PHE A 10 37.07 -2.23 63.30
C PHE A 10 37.10 -3.20 62.11
N ILE A 11 37.39 -4.49 62.34
CA ILE A 11 37.35 -5.51 61.29
C ILE A 11 35.93 -5.67 60.73
N THR A 12 34.89 -5.66 61.56
CA THR A 12 33.51 -5.74 61.08
C THR A 12 33.12 -4.54 60.22
N LEU A 13 33.55 -3.32 60.58
CA LEU A 13 33.33 -2.12 59.76
C LEU A 13 34.03 -2.21 58.41
N LEU A 14 35.26 -2.73 58.37
CA LEU A 14 35.99 -2.94 57.12
C LEU A 14 35.28 -3.96 56.21
N VAL A 15 34.77 -5.06 56.78
CA VAL A 15 34.00 -6.06 56.03
C VAL A 15 32.70 -5.45 55.51
N LEU A 16 31.98 -4.67 56.32
CA LEU A 16 30.74 -4.04 55.92
C LEU A 16 30.95 -2.99 54.82
N ALA A 17 32.02 -2.20 54.92
CA ALA A 17 32.41 -1.25 53.87
C ALA A 17 32.75 -1.95 52.55
N ARG A 18 33.46 -3.09 52.61
CA ARG A 18 33.79 -3.91 51.43
C ARG A 18 32.56 -4.58 50.82
N GLN A 19 31.64 -5.08 51.65
CA GLN A 19 30.36 -5.62 51.17
C GLN A 19 29.54 -4.54 50.48
N ASN A 20 29.45 -3.34 51.07
CA ASN A 20 28.71 -2.24 50.47
C ASN A 20 29.30 -1.82 49.10
N GLU A 21 30.63 -1.68 49.01
CA GLU A 21 31.30 -1.41 47.73
C GLU A 21 31.04 -2.51 46.69
N TYR A 22 31.10 -3.78 47.11
CA TYR A 22 30.79 -4.92 46.25
C TYR A 22 29.35 -4.85 45.72
N TYR A 23 28.36 -4.61 46.59
CA TYR A 23 26.95 -4.49 46.19
C TYR A 23 26.71 -3.28 45.28
N CYS A 24 27.35 -2.13 45.54
CA CYS A 24 27.25 -0.97 44.65
C CYS A 24 27.82 -1.25 43.26
N ARG A 25 28.99 -1.92 43.17
CA ARG A 25 29.57 -2.33 41.88
C ARG A 25 28.68 -3.34 41.17
N LEU A 26 28.12 -4.29 41.91
CA LEU A 26 27.20 -5.28 41.36
C LEU A 26 25.95 -4.59 40.79
N ASP A 27 25.30 -3.72 41.57
CA ASP A 27 24.13 -2.95 41.13
C ASP A 27 24.42 -2.10 39.88
N PHE A 28 25.58 -1.46 39.83
CA PHE A 28 26.01 -0.71 38.63
C PHE A 28 26.15 -1.63 37.41
N LEU A 29 26.78 -2.80 37.57
CA LEU A 29 26.93 -3.77 36.47
C LEU A 29 25.58 -4.32 36.02
N TRP A 30 24.68 -4.64 36.95
CA TRP A 30 23.33 -5.08 36.63
C TRP A 30 22.56 -3.99 35.90
N LYS A 31 22.56 -2.75 36.39
CA LYS A 31 21.92 -1.61 35.71
C LYS A 31 22.44 -1.40 34.30
N ASN A 32 23.76 -1.50 34.11
CA ASN A 32 24.36 -1.34 32.78
C ASN A 32 23.98 -2.50 31.85
N LYS A 33 23.94 -3.74 32.36
CA LYS A 33 23.50 -4.92 31.61
C LYS A 33 22.01 -4.82 31.23
N PHE A 34 21.15 -4.47 32.19
CA PHE A 34 19.72 -4.24 31.93
C PHE A 34 19.50 -3.12 30.92
N LYS A 35 20.24 -2.00 31.03
CA LYS A 35 20.14 -0.90 30.07
C LYS A 35 20.48 -1.38 28.66
N LYS A 36 21.58 -2.13 28.51
CA LYS A 36 21.99 -2.69 27.21
C LYS A 36 20.96 -3.69 26.66
N GLU A 37 20.45 -4.58 27.51
CA GLU A 37 19.40 -5.53 27.12
C GLU A 37 18.10 -4.80 26.70
N CYS A 38 17.70 -3.74 27.41
CA CYS A 38 16.56 -2.91 27.03
C CYS A 38 16.78 -2.20 25.68
N GLU A 39 17.96 -1.62 25.44
CA GLU A 39 18.31 -1.00 24.15
C GLU A 39 18.29 -2.03 23.00
N GLU A 40 18.80 -3.25 23.25
CA GLU A 40 18.74 -4.36 22.27
C GLU A 40 17.30 -4.82 21.99
N ILE A 41 16.44 -4.89 23.02
CA ILE A 41 15.02 -5.22 22.85
C ILE A 41 14.31 -4.12 22.04
N GLU A 42 14.50 -2.85 22.39
CA GLU A 42 13.88 -1.72 21.70
C GLU A 42 14.29 -1.63 20.22
N THR A 43 15.60 -1.81 19.94
CA THR A 43 16.08 -1.84 18.56
C THR A 43 15.50 -3.02 17.79
N MET A 44 15.42 -4.21 18.40
CA MET A 44 14.83 -5.39 17.77
C MET A 44 13.32 -5.24 17.53
N GLU A 45 12.58 -4.63 18.45
CA GLU A 45 11.16 -4.31 18.27
C GLU A 45 10.94 -3.29 17.13
N ASN A 46 11.77 -2.25 17.06
CA ASN A 46 11.70 -1.27 15.98
C ASN A 46 12.02 -1.90 14.61
N LEU A 47 13.03 -2.77 14.55
CA LEU A 47 13.34 -3.52 13.33
C LEU A 47 12.20 -4.46 12.92
N ASN A 48 11.62 -5.21 13.88
CA ASN A 48 10.50 -6.09 13.61
C ASN A 48 9.27 -5.32 13.09
N ARG A 49 9.00 -4.13 13.64
CA ARG A 49 7.90 -3.26 13.19
C ARG A 49 8.09 -2.79 11.75
N VAL A 50 9.26 -2.26 11.41
CA VAL A 50 9.57 -1.81 10.04
C VAL A 50 9.49 -2.96 9.05
N LEU A 51 9.98 -4.15 9.43
CA LEU A 51 9.86 -5.35 8.57
C LEU A 51 8.41 -5.79 8.38
N LEU A 52 7.59 -5.72 9.43
CA LEU A 52 6.16 -6.06 9.35
C LEU A 52 5.40 -5.07 8.48
N GLU A 53 5.65 -3.76 8.62
CA GLU A 53 5.02 -2.71 7.79
C GLU A 53 5.41 -2.80 6.30
N ASN A 54 6.59 -3.37 5.99
CA ASN A 54 6.98 -3.64 4.60
C ASN A 54 6.24 -4.84 3.98
N VAL A 55 5.67 -5.73 4.80
CA VAL A 55 4.99 -6.96 4.35
C VAL A 55 3.48 -6.83 4.44
N LEU A 56 2.98 -6.10 5.43
CA LEU A 56 1.57 -5.93 5.73
C LEU A 56 1.22 -4.44 5.86
N PRO A 57 0.02 -4.03 5.45
CA PRO A 57 -0.46 -2.67 5.69
C PRO A 57 -0.42 -2.33 7.18
N ALA A 58 -0.16 -1.06 7.54
CA ALA A 58 0.01 -0.63 8.93
C ALA A 58 -1.16 -1.04 9.85
N HIS A 59 -2.41 -0.89 9.38
CA HIS A 59 -3.61 -1.26 10.14
C HIS A 59 -3.71 -2.77 10.40
N VAL A 60 -3.15 -3.60 9.51
CA VAL A 60 -3.08 -5.05 9.66
C VAL A 60 -1.93 -5.42 10.59
N ALA A 61 -0.76 -4.79 10.42
CA ALA A 61 0.44 -5.04 11.23
C ALA A 61 0.18 -4.79 12.74
N GLU A 62 -0.52 -3.71 13.09
CA GLU A 62 -0.94 -3.45 14.48
C GLU A 62 -1.78 -4.60 15.07
N HIS A 63 -2.69 -5.16 14.28
CA HIS A 63 -3.51 -6.29 14.71
C HIS A 63 -2.67 -7.55 15.00
N PHE A 64 -1.59 -7.79 14.24
CA PHE A 64 -0.65 -8.89 14.48
C PHE A 64 0.29 -8.63 15.67
N LEU A 65 0.64 -7.38 15.95
CA LEU A 65 1.49 -7.00 17.08
C LEU A 65 0.73 -7.00 18.42
N ALA A 66 -0.56 -6.63 18.42
CA ALA A 66 -1.36 -6.45 19.63
C ALA A 66 -1.91 -7.75 20.25
N ARG A 67 -1.95 -8.86 19.50
CA ARG A 67 -2.47 -10.16 19.98
C ARG A 67 -1.35 -11.20 20.05
N ASN A 68 -1.30 -11.92 21.17
CA ASN A 68 -0.61 -13.22 21.27
C ASN A 68 -1.33 -14.22 20.37
N TRP A 69 -1.02 -14.17 19.08
CA TRP A 69 -1.61 -15.02 18.08
C TRP A 69 -1.28 -16.48 18.35
N LYS A 70 -2.30 -17.29 18.63
CA LYS A 70 -2.23 -18.72 18.34
C LYS A 70 -2.56 -18.87 16.85
N ASN A 71 -1.78 -19.69 16.16
CA ASN A 71 -1.70 -19.85 14.70
C ASN A 71 -3.01 -20.23 13.94
N GLU A 72 -4.19 -20.10 14.55
CA GLU A 72 -5.42 -20.74 14.09
C GLU A 72 -6.47 -19.80 13.48
N ASP A 73 -6.46 -18.48 13.74
CA ASP A 73 -7.56 -17.60 13.33
C ASP A 73 -7.25 -16.72 12.11
N LEU A 74 -7.56 -17.12 10.87
CA LEU A 74 -7.34 -16.30 9.66
C LEU A 74 -7.80 -14.82 9.80
N TYR A 75 -6.90 -13.85 9.58
CA TYR A 75 -7.28 -12.42 9.51
C TYR A 75 -8.07 -12.16 8.22
N HIS A 76 -9.28 -11.62 8.38
CA HIS A 76 -10.12 -11.16 7.28
C HIS A 76 -10.96 -9.95 7.71
N GLN A 77 -11.24 -9.05 6.76
CA GLN A 77 -12.11 -7.89 6.96
C GLN A 77 -12.92 -7.64 5.68
N SER A 78 -14.23 -7.44 5.84
CA SER A 78 -15.13 -7.10 4.73
C SER A 78 -15.24 -5.59 4.59
N TYR A 79 -15.13 -5.09 3.36
CA TYR A 79 -15.31 -3.69 3.02
C TYR A 79 -16.39 -3.56 1.96
N ASP A 80 -17.35 -2.68 2.18
CA ASP A 80 -18.50 -2.53 1.28
C ASP A 80 -18.20 -1.70 0.03
N LEU A 81 -17.29 -0.74 0.15
CA LEU A 81 -16.96 0.20 -0.92
C LEU A 81 -15.45 0.40 -1.02
N VAL A 82 -14.84 -0.34 -1.93
CA VAL A 82 -13.42 -0.23 -2.29
C VAL A 82 -13.30 -0.01 -3.79
N CYS A 83 -12.41 0.89 -4.19
CA CYS A 83 -12.05 1.08 -5.59
C CYS A 83 -10.76 0.31 -5.88
N VAL A 84 -10.76 -0.51 -6.92
CA VAL A 84 -9.63 -1.37 -7.30
C VAL A 84 -9.16 -0.97 -8.70
N MET A 85 -7.85 -0.79 -8.84
CA MET A 85 -7.19 -0.49 -10.09
C MET A 85 -6.18 -1.58 -10.46
N PHE A 86 -6.20 -1.96 -11.73
CA PHE A 86 -5.13 -2.71 -12.37
C PHE A 86 -4.52 -1.82 -13.47
N ALA A 87 -3.22 -1.59 -13.40
CA ALA A 87 -2.47 -0.86 -14.41
C ALA A 87 -1.36 -1.77 -14.97
N SER A 88 -1.50 -2.22 -16.21
CA SER A 88 -0.52 -3.09 -16.86
C SER A 88 0.28 -2.36 -17.92
N ILE A 89 1.48 -2.87 -18.19
CA ILE A 89 2.30 -2.49 -19.35
C ILE A 89 2.36 -3.70 -20.28
N PRO A 90 1.42 -3.83 -21.24
CA PRO A 90 1.35 -5.00 -22.11
C PRO A 90 2.60 -5.16 -22.99
N ASP A 91 3.14 -4.04 -23.49
CA ASP A 91 4.29 -4.01 -24.39
C ASP A 91 5.58 -4.53 -23.73
N PHE A 92 5.63 -4.53 -22.39
CA PHE A 92 6.78 -5.04 -21.64
C PHE A 92 7.04 -6.54 -21.90
N LYS A 93 5.97 -7.31 -22.14
CA LYS A 93 6.10 -8.75 -22.44
C LYS A 93 6.82 -8.99 -23.77
N GLU A 94 6.58 -8.14 -24.77
CA GLU A 94 7.25 -8.22 -26.07
C GLU A 94 8.66 -7.62 -26.03
N PHE A 95 8.87 -6.62 -25.17
CA PHE A 95 10.19 -6.04 -24.92
C PHE A 95 11.16 -7.01 -24.22
N TYR A 96 10.62 -7.90 -23.36
CA TYR A 96 11.44 -8.87 -22.64
C TYR A 96 12.10 -9.86 -23.61
N THR A 97 13.42 -9.78 -23.72
CA THR A 97 14.22 -10.66 -24.58
C THR A 97 15.43 -11.18 -23.81
N GLU A 98 15.54 -12.51 -23.72
CA GLU A 98 16.67 -13.21 -23.12
C GLU A 98 17.78 -13.34 -24.18
N SER A 99 18.62 -12.31 -24.26
CA SER A 99 19.80 -12.29 -25.13
C SER A 99 21.05 -11.97 -24.34
N ASP A 100 22.23 -12.40 -24.83
CA ASP A 100 23.53 -12.07 -24.22
C ASP A 100 23.74 -10.55 -24.10
N VAL A 101 23.20 -9.79 -25.05
CA VAL A 101 23.23 -8.32 -25.06
C VAL A 101 22.43 -7.73 -23.89
N ASN A 102 21.31 -8.33 -23.52
CA ASN A 102 20.48 -7.93 -22.39
C ASN A 102 20.86 -8.62 -21.07
N LYS A 103 22.04 -9.25 -21.00
CA LYS A 103 22.50 -10.06 -19.86
C LYS A 103 21.42 -11.03 -19.39
N GLU A 104 20.89 -11.83 -20.32
CA GLU A 104 19.86 -12.83 -20.04
C GLU A 104 18.55 -12.21 -19.49
N GLY A 105 18.22 -10.98 -19.91
CA GLY A 105 16.98 -10.28 -19.53
C GLY A 105 17.07 -9.48 -18.22
N LEU A 106 18.23 -9.43 -17.57
CA LEU A 106 18.45 -8.67 -16.34
C LEU A 106 18.18 -7.17 -16.52
N GLU A 107 18.60 -6.59 -17.65
CA GLU A 107 18.39 -5.16 -17.90
C GLU A 107 16.90 -4.83 -18.09
N CYS A 108 16.10 -5.74 -18.66
CA CYS A 108 14.65 -5.58 -18.72
C CYS A 108 14.04 -5.56 -17.31
N LEU A 109 14.48 -6.46 -16.42
CA LEU A 109 14.02 -6.49 -15.03
C LEU A 109 14.42 -5.24 -14.25
N ARG A 110 15.61 -4.68 -14.51
CA ARG A 110 16.04 -3.41 -13.91
C ARG A 110 15.13 -2.27 -14.32
N LEU A 111 14.79 -2.18 -15.60
CA LEU A 111 13.86 -1.17 -16.11
C LEU A 111 12.45 -1.33 -15.51
N LEU A 112 11.95 -2.56 -15.40
CA LEU A 112 10.67 -2.80 -14.71
C LEU A 112 10.73 -2.36 -13.24
N ASN A 113 11.81 -2.69 -12.54
CA ASN A 113 11.99 -2.26 -11.15
C ASN A 113 12.04 -0.73 -11.03
N GLU A 114 12.69 -0.04 -11.96
CA GLU A 114 12.69 1.42 -12.01
C GLU A 114 11.28 1.99 -12.20
N ILE A 115 10.50 1.44 -13.14
CA ILE A 115 9.12 1.86 -13.36
C ILE A 115 8.26 1.67 -12.11
N ILE A 116 8.36 0.51 -11.45
CA ILE A 116 7.59 0.21 -10.24
C ILE A 116 8.03 1.10 -9.08
N ALA A 117 9.33 1.38 -8.93
CA ALA A 117 9.84 2.29 -7.90
C ALA A 117 9.31 3.72 -8.10
N ASP A 118 9.27 4.20 -9.34
CA ASP A 118 8.71 5.52 -9.69
C ASP A 118 7.20 5.62 -9.44
N PHE A 119 6.48 4.51 -9.61
CA PHE A 119 5.06 4.41 -9.24
C PHE A 119 4.88 4.42 -7.73
N ASP A 120 5.73 3.70 -6.98
CA ASP A 120 5.69 3.67 -5.51
C ASP A 120 6.03 5.05 -4.91
N GLU A 121 6.90 5.84 -5.56
CA GLU A 121 7.17 7.23 -5.17
C GLU A 121 5.89 8.08 -5.16
N LEU A 122 4.91 7.81 -6.05
CA LEU A 122 3.65 8.54 -6.05
C LEU A 122 2.83 8.28 -4.78
N LEU A 123 2.90 7.09 -4.18
CA LEU A 123 2.17 6.77 -2.94
C LEU A 123 2.66 7.60 -1.75
N SER A 124 3.91 8.08 -1.78
CA SER A 124 4.46 8.95 -0.74
C SER A 124 3.83 10.35 -0.71
N LYS A 125 3.14 10.76 -1.78
CA LYS A 125 2.52 12.08 -1.86
C LYS A 125 1.27 12.15 -0.97
N PRO A 126 1.06 13.23 -0.21
CA PRO A 126 -0.07 13.35 0.73
C PRO A 126 -1.44 13.21 0.03
N LYS A 127 -1.53 13.62 -1.24
CA LYS A 127 -2.73 13.48 -2.09
C LYS A 127 -3.15 12.02 -2.29
N PHE A 128 -2.20 11.08 -2.30
CA PHE A 128 -2.40 9.66 -2.58
C PHE A 128 -2.28 8.78 -1.32
N SER A 129 -2.30 9.38 -0.13
CA SER A 129 -2.23 8.66 1.16
C SER A 129 -3.37 7.64 1.38
N GLY A 130 -4.50 7.80 0.68
CA GLY A 130 -5.59 6.84 0.69
C GLY A 130 -5.45 5.68 -0.31
N VAL A 131 -4.41 5.68 -1.15
CA VAL A 131 -4.13 4.63 -2.12
C VAL A 131 -3.18 3.63 -1.49
N GLU A 132 -3.57 2.36 -1.52
CA GLU A 132 -2.81 1.25 -0.98
C GLU A 132 -2.39 0.31 -2.11
N LYS A 133 -1.10 0.06 -2.24
CA LYS A 133 -0.58 -0.95 -3.16
C LYS A 133 -0.87 -2.33 -2.59
N ILE A 134 -1.51 -3.18 -3.37
CA ILE A 134 -1.78 -4.57 -2.99
C ILE A 134 -0.61 -5.46 -3.37
N LYS A 135 -0.27 -5.49 -4.66
CA LYS A 135 0.83 -6.30 -5.19
C LYS A 135 1.21 -5.90 -6.61
N THR A 136 2.36 -6.38 -7.04
CA THR A 136 2.79 -6.35 -8.44
C THR A 136 2.69 -7.77 -9.02
N ILE A 137 2.05 -7.91 -10.18
CA ILE A 137 1.85 -9.19 -10.88
C ILE A 137 2.50 -9.07 -12.28
N GLY A 138 3.75 -9.50 -12.40
CA GLY A 138 4.52 -9.30 -13.63
C GLY A 138 4.67 -7.80 -13.93
N SER A 139 4.20 -7.35 -15.11
CA SER A 139 4.17 -5.93 -15.49
C SER A 139 2.88 -5.20 -15.08
N THR A 140 2.06 -5.81 -14.20
CA THR A 140 0.79 -5.24 -13.74
C THR A 140 0.89 -4.74 -12.30
N TYR A 141 0.58 -3.47 -12.09
CA TYR A 141 0.48 -2.81 -10.80
C TYR A 141 -0.96 -2.86 -10.29
N MET A 142 -1.16 -3.42 -9.09
CA MET A 142 -2.48 -3.51 -8.46
C MET A 142 -2.53 -2.61 -7.22
N ALA A 143 -3.50 -1.71 -7.19
CA ALA A 143 -3.73 -0.82 -6.06
C ALA A 143 -5.23 -0.71 -5.73
N ALA A 144 -5.54 -0.35 -4.50
CA ALA A 144 -6.90 -0.15 -4.02
C ALA A 144 -7.02 1.11 -3.17
N THR A 145 -8.21 1.71 -3.14
CA THR A 145 -8.54 2.83 -2.23
C THR A 145 -9.82 2.51 -1.48
N GLY A 146 -9.97 3.06 -0.27
CA GLY A 146 -11.12 2.78 0.61
C GLY A 146 -10.87 1.69 1.66
N LEU A 147 -9.64 1.17 1.77
CA LEU A 147 -9.23 0.19 2.79
C LEU A 147 -8.87 0.84 4.14
N ASN A 148 -8.57 2.14 4.14
CA ASN A 148 -8.18 2.94 5.32
C ASN A 148 -9.37 3.59 6.05
N ALA A 149 -10.62 3.26 5.67
CA ALA A 149 -11.79 3.79 6.34
C ALA A 149 -11.93 3.13 7.72
N SER A 150 -11.42 3.80 8.75
CA SER A 150 -11.80 3.54 10.13
C SER A 150 -13.32 3.60 10.21
N SER A 151 -13.96 2.45 10.32
CA SER A 151 -15.39 2.30 10.57
C SER A 151 -15.70 2.84 11.98
N GLY A 152 -15.77 4.17 12.11
CA GLY A 152 -16.38 4.83 13.25
C GLY A 152 -17.91 4.83 13.10
N PRO A 153 -18.68 4.63 14.18
CA PRO A 153 -20.13 4.39 14.12
C PRO A 153 -20.98 5.68 13.95
N GLU A 154 -20.52 6.67 13.19
CA GLU A 154 -21.22 7.96 13.05
C GLU A 154 -21.58 8.29 11.59
N HIS A 155 -22.22 7.34 10.90
CA HIS A 155 -22.76 7.57 9.57
C HIS A 155 -24.01 8.47 9.62
N THR A 156 -23.80 9.78 9.58
CA THR A 156 -24.87 10.75 9.32
C THR A 156 -25.02 10.92 7.80
N CYS A 157 -26.26 11.01 7.33
CA CYS A 157 -26.72 10.95 5.93
C CYS A 157 -26.10 11.97 4.94
N GLN A 158 -25.15 12.80 5.38
CA GLN A 158 -24.48 13.87 4.63
C GLN A 158 -23.09 13.43 4.08
N GLU A 159 -22.64 12.21 4.40
CA GLU A 159 -21.31 11.70 4.04
C GLU A 159 -21.24 10.90 2.72
N ARG A 160 -22.37 10.64 2.04
CA ARG A 160 -22.37 9.81 0.82
C ARG A 160 -21.57 10.42 -0.34
N ASP A 161 -21.50 11.75 -0.44
CA ASP A 161 -20.69 12.41 -1.48
C ASP A 161 -19.19 12.38 -1.15
N ARG A 162 -18.83 12.37 0.14
CA ARG A 162 -17.44 12.12 0.59
C ARG A 162 -17.06 10.66 0.43
N GLN A 163 -18.02 9.75 0.53
CA GLN A 163 -17.78 8.32 0.45
C GLN A 163 -17.16 7.92 -0.89
N TYR A 164 -17.41 8.65 -1.98
CA TYR A 164 -16.87 8.33 -3.31
C TYR A 164 -15.61 9.12 -3.72
N MET A 165 -15.12 10.04 -2.88
CA MET A 165 -13.94 10.84 -3.22
C MET A 165 -12.68 9.97 -3.47
N HIS A 166 -12.56 8.85 -2.77
CA HIS A 166 -11.45 7.90 -2.95
C HIS A 166 -11.41 7.26 -4.35
N ILE A 167 -12.56 7.21 -5.06
CA ILE A 167 -12.64 6.76 -6.45
C ILE A 167 -12.00 7.82 -7.36
N GLY A 168 -12.28 9.10 -7.11
CA GLY A 168 -11.63 10.22 -7.80
C GLY A 168 -10.12 10.21 -7.59
N THR A 169 -9.66 10.03 -6.35
CA THR A 169 -8.22 9.90 -6.03
C THR A 169 -7.56 8.76 -6.79
N MET A 170 -8.24 7.62 -6.96
CA MET A 170 -7.72 6.48 -7.74
C MET A 170 -7.55 6.84 -9.22
N VAL A 171 -8.50 7.57 -9.82
CA VAL A 171 -8.40 8.02 -11.21
C VAL A 171 -7.27 9.04 -11.38
N GLU A 172 -7.10 9.97 -10.44
CA GLU A 172 -5.97 10.91 -10.46
C GLU A 172 -4.63 10.19 -10.31
N PHE A 173 -4.59 9.15 -9.48
CA PHE A 173 -3.42 8.28 -9.33
C PHE A 173 -3.11 7.57 -10.65
N ALA A 174 -4.12 7.02 -11.33
CA ALA A 174 -3.97 6.42 -12.65
C ALA A 174 -3.38 7.40 -13.69
N PHE A 175 -3.86 8.65 -13.71
CA PHE A 175 -3.27 9.68 -14.59
C PHE A 175 -1.83 10.04 -14.20
N ALA A 176 -1.53 10.09 -12.91
CA ALA A 176 -0.16 10.33 -12.44
C ALA A 176 0.79 9.18 -12.85
N LEU A 177 0.32 7.93 -12.85
CA LEU A 177 1.09 6.78 -13.35
C LEU A 177 1.41 6.91 -14.84
N VAL A 178 0.42 7.32 -15.66
CA VAL A 178 0.63 7.57 -17.09
C VAL A 178 1.69 8.66 -17.29
N GLY A 179 1.57 9.78 -16.58
CA GLY A 179 2.55 10.87 -16.67
C GLY A 179 3.94 10.48 -16.20
N LYS A 180 4.07 9.63 -15.17
CA LYS A 180 5.36 9.09 -14.73
C LYS A 180 5.97 8.16 -15.78
N LEU A 181 5.18 7.27 -16.38
CA LEU A 181 5.66 6.39 -17.44
C LEU A 181 6.15 7.20 -18.66
N ASP A 182 5.47 8.29 -19.02
CA ASP A 182 5.89 9.17 -20.11
C ASP A 182 7.27 9.83 -19.86
N VAL A 183 7.62 10.12 -18.59
CA VAL A 183 8.95 10.63 -18.22
C VAL A 183 10.00 9.54 -18.38
N ILE A 184 9.72 8.32 -17.93
CA ILE A 184 10.64 7.17 -18.05
C ILE A 184 10.87 6.83 -19.53
N ASN A 185 9.81 6.85 -20.35
CA ASN A 185 9.89 6.66 -21.79
C ASN A 185 10.84 7.66 -22.46
N LYS A 186 10.79 8.94 -22.06
CA LYS A 186 11.71 9.98 -22.56
C LYS A 186 13.16 9.74 -22.17
N HIS A 187 13.42 9.24 -20.96
CA HIS A 187 14.79 8.98 -20.49
C HIS A 187 15.37 7.67 -21.03
N SER A 188 14.51 6.67 -21.25
CA SER A 188 14.91 5.32 -21.67
C SER A 188 14.81 5.09 -23.17
N PHE A 189 14.37 6.09 -23.95
CA PHE A 189 14.09 5.99 -25.38
C PHE A 189 13.14 4.84 -25.75
N ASN A 190 12.13 4.60 -24.90
CA ASN A 190 11.08 3.59 -25.09
C ASN A 190 9.71 4.28 -25.26
N ASP A 191 8.70 3.53 -25.74
CA ASP A 191 7.30 3.99 -25.88
C ASP A 191 6.33 3.01 -25.20
N PHE A 192 6.55 2.73 -23.91
CA PHE A 192 5.62 1.88 -23.16
C PHE A 192 4.29 2.60 -22.92
N LYS A 193 3.18 1.89 -23.12
CA LYS A 193 1.85 2.43 -22.81
C LYS A 193 1.17 1.67 -21.70
N LEU A 194 0.56 2.41 -20.76
CA LEU A 194 -0.27 1.81 -19.72
C LEU A 194 -1.65 1.43 -20.27
N ARG A 195 -2.14 0.30 -19.79
CA ARG A 195 -3.54 -0.09 -19.89
C ARG A 195 -4.11 -0.15 -18.48
N VAL A 196 -5.14 0.64 -18.21
CA VAL A 196 -5.69 0.76 -16.84
C VAL A 196 -7.15 0.34 -16.82
N GLY A 197 -7.51 -0.51 -15.86
CA GLY A 197 -8.87 -0.91 -15.56
C GLY A 197 -9.23 -0.58 -14.12
N ILE A 198 -10.36 0.11 -13.92
CA ILE A 198 -10.85 0.49 -12.60
C ILE A 198 -12.28 0.01 -12.42
N ASN A 199 -12.58 -0.52 -11.24
CA ASN A 199 -13.94 -0.80 -10.79
C ASN A 199 -14.04 -0.60 -9.28
N HIS A 200 -15.24 -0.30 -8.79
CA HIS A 200 -15.50 -0.17 -7.35
C HIS A 200 -16.61 -1.13 -6.90
N GLY A 201 -16.65 -1.42 -5.60
CA GLY A 201 -17.64 -2.30 -5.00
C GLY A 201 -17.11 -3.04 -3.77
N PRO A 202 -17.85 -4.04 -3.26
CA PRO A 202 -17.47 -4.76 -2.05
C PRO A 202 -16.29 -5.70 -2.30
N VAL A 203 -15.42 -5.83 -1.30
CA VAL A 203 -14.26 -6.74 -1.29
C VAL A 203 -14.06 -7.31 0.12
N ILE A 204 -13.39 -8.46 0.19
CA ILE A 204 -12.91 -9.04 1.43
C ILE A 204 -11.39 -8.96 1.38
N ALA A 205 -10.78 -8.27 2.35
CA ALA A 205 -9.34 -8.27 2.54
C ALA A 205 -8.95 -9.33 3.57
N GLY A 206 -7.72 -9.81 3.51
CA GLY A 206 -7.23 -10.80 4.46
C GLY A 206 -5.77 -11.15 4.22
N VAL A 207 -5.18 -11.84 5.19
CA VAL A 207 -3.79 -12.32 5.12
C VAL A 207 -3.79 -13.83 4.97
N ILE A 208 -3.20 -14.33 3.88
CA ILE A 208 -3.08 -15.77 3.61
C ILE A 208 -1.62 -16.19 3.56
N GLY A 209 -1.32 -17.37 4.10
CA GLY A 209 -0.01 -18.02 3.97
C GLY A 209 0.69 -18.18 5.31
N ALA A 210 1.05 -19.43 5.66
CA ALA A 210 1.66 -19.75 6.95
C ALA A 210 3.16 -19.38 7.03
N GLN A 211 3.90 -19.53 5.92
CA GLN A 211 5.34 -19.23 5.86
C GLN A 211 5.66 -17.90 5.15
N LYS A 212 4.78 -17.48 4.24
CA LYS A 212 4.88 -16.22 3.49
C LYS A 212 3.50 -15.56 3.54
N PRO A 213 3.17 -14.87 4.64
CA PRO A 213 1.90 -14.17 4.75
C PRO A 213 1.84 -13.08 3.69
N GLN A 214 0.74 -13.05 2.94
CA GLN A 214 0.46 -12.05 1.93
C GLN A 214 -0.89 -11.43 2.22
N TYR A 215 -0.91 -10.11 2.37
CA TYR A 215 -2.14 -9.35 2.36
C TYR A 215 -2.66 -9.25 0.93
N ASP A 216 -3.93 -9.56 0.73
CA ASP A 216 -4.58 -9.50 -0.59
C ASP A 216 -6.07 -9.22 -0.43
N ILE A 217 -6.72 -8.86 -1.54
CA ILE A 217 -8.16 -8.56 -1.59
C ILE A 217 -8.86 -9.48 -2.58
N TRP A 218 -10.02 -9.99 -2.18
CA TRP A 218 -10.86 -10.89 -2.97
C TRP A 218 -12.26 -10.31 -3.16
N GLY A 219 -12.84 -10.59 -4.32
CA GLY A 219 -14.22 -10.22 -4.60
C GLY A 219 -14.51 -10.16 -6.09
N ASN A 220 -15.79 -10.14 -6.43
CA ASN A 220 -16.22 -9.91 -7.81
C ASN A 220 -15.75 -8.55 -8.33
N THR A 221 -15.64 -7.55 -7.47
CA THR A 221 -15.12 -6.22 -7.77
C THR A 221 -13.70 -6.28 -8.36
N VAL A 222 -12.81 -7.05 -7.73
CA VAL A 222 -11.42 -7.26 -8.16
C VAL A 222 -11.38 -7.96 -9.52
N ASN A 223 -12.19 -9.01 -9.68
CA ASN A 223 -12.28 -9.74 -10.95
C ASN A 223 -12.76 -8.85 -12.10
N VAL A 224 -13.77 -8.00 -11.86
CA VAL A 224 -14.26 -7.06 -12.88
C VAL A 224 -13.21 -6.01 -13.20
N ALA A 225 -12.50 -5.45 -12.21
CA ALA A 225 -11.41 -4.49 -12.43
C ALA A 225 -10.30 -5.10 -13.31
N SER A 226 -9.88 -6.33 -13.02
CA SER A 226 -8.91 -7.06 -13.85
C SER A 226 -9.41 -7.31 -15.29
N ARG A 227 -10.72 -7.47 -15.49
CA ARG A 227 -11.31 -7.56 -16.84
C ARG A 227 -11.36 -6.22 -17.55
N MET A 228 -11.58 -5.11 -16.83
CA MET A 228 -11.50 -3.78 -17.40
C MET A 228 -10.08 -3.46 -17.87
N GLU A 229 -9.06 -3.94 -17.16
CA GLU A 229 -7.67 -3.83 -17.58
C GLU A 229 -7.43 -4.73 -18.79
N SER A 230 -7.65 -6.04 -18.70
CA SER A 230 -7.28 -6.96 -19.79
C SER A 230 -8.02 -6.70 -21.11
N THR A 231 -9.25 -6.19 -21.07
CA THR A 231 -10.02 -5.77 -22.26
C THR A 231 -9.80 -4.30 -22.65
N GLY A 232 -9.02 -3.57 -21.86
CA GLY A 232 -8.66 -2.16 -22.05
C GLY A 232 -7.89 -1.88 -23.35
N VAL A 233 -7.92 -0.61 -23.75
CA VAL A 233 -7.10 -0.10 -24.87
C VAL A 233 -5.87 0.60 -24.30
N LEU A 234 -4.72 0.46 -24.98
CA LEU A 234 -3.47 1.11 -24.58
C LEU A 234 -3.63 2.64 -24.49
N GLY A 235 -3.05 3.22 -23.44
CA GLY A 235 -3.10 4.66 -23.15
C GLY A 235 -4.46 5.16 -22.65
N LYS A 236 -5.42 4.26 -22.37
CA LYS A 236 -6.75 4.64 -21.88
C LYS A 236 -7.06 3.99 -20.53
N ILE A 237 -7.85 4.70 -19.73
CA ILE A 237 -8.42 4.21 -18.47
C ILE A 237 -9.83 3.73 -18.76
N GLN A 238 -10.09 2.45 -18.53
CA GLN A 238 -11.39 1.83 -18.70
C GLN A 238 -12.10 1.63 -17.36
N VAL A 239 -13.39 1.96 -17.32
CA VAL A 239 -14.24 1.84 -16.14
C VAL A 239 -15.59 1.19 -16.47
N THR A 240 -16.24 0.66 -15.45
CA THR A 240 -17.62 0.17 -15.53
C THR A 240 -18.63 1.31 -15.60
N GLU A 241 -19.86 1.02 -16.02
CA GLU A 241 -20.95 2.00 -16.08
C GLU A 241 -21.22 2.65 -14.72
N GLU A 242 -21.26 1.86 -13.65
CA GLU A 242 -21.50 2.35 -12.29
C GLU A 242 -20.39 3.31 -11.85
N THR A 243 -19.13 2.95 -12.11
CA THR A 243 -17.98 3.81 -11.79
C THR A 243 -18.02 5.11 -12.60
N SER A 244 -18.44 5.04 -13.87
CA SER A 244 -18.55 6.22 -14.73
C SER A 244 -19.58 7.24 -14.22
N PHE A 245 -20.70 6.77 -13.67
CA PHE A 245 -21.75 7.65 -13.13
C PHE A 245 -21.24 8.47 -11.93
N ILE A 246 -20.46 7.83 -11.06
CA ILE A 246 -19.83 8.50 -9.92
C ILE A 246 -18.78 9.50 -10.42
N LEU A 247 -17.95 9.11 -11.39
CA LEU A 247 -16.93 9.98 -11.95
C LEU A 247 -17.52 11.21 -12.65
N LEU A 248 -18.65 11.06 -13.34
CA LEU A 248 -19.41 12.19 -13.91
C LEU A 248 -19.88 13.16 -12.81
N THR A 249 -20.34 12.63 -11.67
CA THR A 249 -20.72 13.43 -10.50
C THR A 249 -19.52 14.18 -9.90
N LEU A 250 -18.32 13.60 -9.97
CA LEU A 250 -17.06 14.21 -9.54
C LEU A 250 -16.46 15.18 -10.59
N GLY A 251 -17.10 15.34 -11.75
CA GLY A 251 -16.68 16.29 -12.80
C GLY A 251 -15.74 15.72 -13.87
N TYR A 252 -15.56 14.39 -13.93
CA TYR A 252 -14.77 13.75 -15.00
C TYR A 252 -15.63 13.48 -16.23
N MET A 253 -15.04 13.62 -17.41
CA MET A 253 -15.69 13.25 -18.66
C MET A 253 -15.43 11.78 -19.00
N CYS A 254 -16.51 11.04 -19.25
CA CYS A 254 -16.47 9.64 -19.66
C CYS A 254 -17.08 9.47 -21.06
N SER A 255 -16.41 8.71 -21.93
CA SER A 255 -16.95 8.34 -23.25
C SER A 255 -17.36 6.88 -23.27
N CYS A 256 -18.53 6.59 -23.83
CA CYS A 256 -19.02 5.22 -23.95
C CYS A 256 -18.13 4.43 -24.91
N ARG A 257 -17.55 3.34 -24.43
CA ARG A 257 -16.79 2.39 -25.27
C ARG A 257 -17.74 1.42 -25.98
N GLY A 258 -18.77 0.96 -25.27
CA GLY A 258 -19.69 -0.08 -25.73
C GLY A 258 -19.74 -1.26 -24.76
N PHE A 259 -20.31 -2.37 -25.22
CA PHE A 259 -20.48 -3.57 -24.43
C PHE A 259 -19.26 -4.49 -24.53
N ILE A 260 -18.86 -5.07 -23.41
CA ILE A 260 -17.79 -6.06 -23.32
C ILE A 260 -18.33 -7.26 -22.56
N ASN A 261 -18.07 -8.46 -23.07
CA ASN A 261 -18.44 -9.69 -22.39
C ASN A 261 -17.49 -9.98 -21.21
N VAL A 262 -18.04 -10.02 -20.01
CA VAL A 262 -17.33 -10.32 -18.77
C VAL A 262 -17.80 -11.67 -18.26
N LYS A 263 -16.86 -12.61 -18.12
CA LYS A 263 -17.14 -13.98 -17.65
C LYS A 263 -17.89 -13.95 -16.31
N GLY A 264 -19.08 -14.56 -16.29
CA GLY A 264 -19.93 -14.65 -15.10
C GLY A 264 -20.86 -13.44 -14.86
N LYS A 265 -20.72 -12.35 -15.63
CA LYS A 265 -21.61 -11.18 -15.57
C LYS A 265 -22.36 -10.92 -16.88
N GLY A 266 -21.91 -11.49 -18.00
CA GLY A 266 -22.50 -11.26 -19.31
C GLY A 266 -21.95 -9.98 -19.95
N GLU A 267 -22.76 -9.30 -20.76
CA GLU A 267 -22.36 -8.06 -21.41
C GLU A 267 -22.47 -6.88 -20.45
N LEU A 268 -21.33 -6.22 -20.18
CA LEU A 268 -21.26 -5.01 -19.38
C LEU A 268 -20.95 -3.83 -20.28
N LYS A 269 -21.67 -2.73 -20.07
CA LYS A 269 -21.37 -1.47 -20.72
C LYS A 269 -20.17 -0.81 -20.03
N THR A 270 -19.23 -0.33 -20.83
CA THR A 270 -17.95 0.19 -20.36
C THR A 270 -17.67 1.57 -20.94
N PHE A 271 -16.84 2.32 -20.22
CA PHE A 271 -16.53 3.71 -20.53
C PHE A 271 -15.03 3.96 -20.45
N PHE A 272 -14.55 4.93 -21.21
CA PHE A 272 -13.20 5.48 -21.07
C PHE A 272 -13.25 6.82 -20.36
N VAL A 273 -12.33 7.02 -19.41
CA VAL A 273 -12.19 8.29 -18.68
C VAL A 273 -11.19 9.19 -19.40
N HIS A 274 -11.52 10.47 -19.55
CA HIS A 274 -10.67 11.48 -20.17
C HIS A 274 -10.02 12.39 -19.14
N THR A 275 -8.84 12.91 -19.48
CA THR A 275 -8.05 13.84 -18.68
C THR A 275 -8.63 15.26 -18.64
N GLU A 276 -9.42 15.64 -19.63
CA GLU A 276 -9.96 17.01 -19.73
C GLU A 276 -11.16 17.22 -18.79
N MET A 277 -10.89 17.84 -17.65
CA MET A 277 -11.92 18.45 -16.81
C MET A 277 -12.36 19.75 -17.49
N THR A 278 -13.31 19.69 -18.42
CA THR A 278 -13.92 20.91 -18.95
C THR A 278 -14.72 21.57 -17.83
N ARG A 279 -14.11 22.50 -17.09
CA ARG A 279 -14.86 23.53 -16.38
C ARG A 279 -15.61 24.31 -17.45
N SER A 280 -16.85 23.91 -17.72
CA SER A 280 -17.78 24.66 -18.54
C SER A 280 -18.10 25.96 -17.82
N LEU A 281 -17.22 26.95 -17.95
CA LEU A 281 -17.54 28.34 -17.71
C LEU A 281 -18.55 28.73 -18.78
N SER A 282 -19.79 28.87 -18.34
CA SER A 282 -20.78 29.73 -18.95
C SER A 282 -20.16 31.10 -19.26
N GLN A 283 -19.74 31.32 -20.50
CA GLN A 283 -19.73 32.65 -21.08
C GLN A 283 -20.64 32.62 -22.28
N GLY A 284 -21.73 33.38 -22.15
CA GLY A 284 -22.78 33.48 -23.12
C GLY A 284 -22.28 34.03 -24.45
N ASN A 285 -22.94 33.56 -25.51
CA ASN A 285 -23.04 34.24 -26.78
C ASN A 285 -23.18 35.75 -26.58
N VAL A 286 -22.20 36.50 -27.08
CA VAL A 286 -22.48 37.73 -27.80
C VAL A 286 -21.62 37.72 -29.06
N MET A 287 -22.28 37.42 -30.17
CA MET A 287 -21.93 37.92 -31.49
C MET A 287 -23.17 38.65 -32.03
N PRO A 288 -23.03 39.51 -33.06
CA PRO A 288 -21.84 39.81 -33.85
C PRO A 288 -21.24 41.20 -33.61
#